data_AF-M6VX74-F1
#
_entry.id   AF-M6VX74-F1
#
_cell.length_a   1.000
_cell.length_b   1.000
_cell.length_c   1.000
_cell.angle_alpha   90.00
_cell.angle_beta   90.00
_cell.angle_gamma   90.00
#
_symmetry.space_group_name_H-M   'P 1'
#
loop_
_entity.id
_entity.type
_entity.pdbx_description
1 polymer ?
#
loop_
_entity_poly.entity_id
_entity_poly.type
_entity_poly.pdbx_seq_one_letter_code
_entity_poly.pdbx_strand_id
1 'polypeptide(L)'
;MYENKKNKIRFFVYVSIYFFFFGCVQKKPQQTAFWKEYLSHQKNIFREYPNGGIRNALFGNLTSEDVHLLQKKDDTLSIDFYLQKKDQGFRNVFTTEKIPKNVPYQIHVEYLPTFFKDQKTFQIKRKTISILPAYSYFDFFHHLDRLQNFLRSESNHSSGLASVSNTHRYLCYVCRCDSGRKENSSWLLYELNESTKTAYPRFYKRFDKLLNQISYRITIFKPGEFLDGIELYNEGTKTFLKIPDTPEGYWNKPETLHVRVSLLIRVYGLEIDIKDLGYKFRFYSSKNYEKITGEFSKFPEKKSEVVFLRFFRPEWQIGSFPGTWMNTSIDIFFFLCTEAKVMEETDSNRSFFKTEIR
;
A
#
# COMPACT_ATOMS: atom_id res chain seq x y z
N MET A 1 24.71 61.03 15.92
CA MET A 1 23.40 60.35 16.09
C MET A 1 23.03 59.59 14.80
N TYR A 2 23.78 58.56 14.41
CA TYR A 2 23.50 57.79 13.17
C TYR A 2 24.14 56.40 13.21
N GLU A 3 23.79 55.55 14.19
CA GLU A 3 24.40 54.21 14.27
C GLU A 3 23.40 53.04 14.39
N ASN A 4 22.09 53.31 14.35
CA ASN A 4 21.11 52.26 14.72
C ASN A 4 20.03 51.92 13.66
N LYS A 5 20.21 52.32 12.39
CA LYS A 5 19.29 51.92 11.31
C LYS A 5 19.77 50.69 10.52
N LYS A 6 21.08 50.54 10.30
CA LYS A 6 21.63 49.47 9.44
C LYS A 6 21.55 48.07 10.10
N ASN A 7 21.73 47.99 11.41
CA ASN A 7 21.60 46.73 12.18
C ASN A 7 20.15 46.29 12.35
N LYS A 8 19.19 47.22 12.50
CA LYS A 8 17.76 46.90 12.55
C LYS A 8 17.25 46.31 11.23
N ILE A 9 17.68 46.83 10.10
CA ILE A 9 17.31 46.32 8.76
C ILE A 9 17.91 44.94 8.54
N ARG A 10 19.20 44.72 8.87
CA ARG A 10 19.82 43.39 8.78
C ARG A 10 19.12 42.38 9.69
N PHE A 11 18.79 42.74 10.92
CA PHE A 11 18.05 41.87 11.85
C PHE A 11 16.66 41.51 11.29
N PHE A 12 15.92 42.49 10.76
CA PHE A 12 14.61 42.23 10.13
C PHE A 12 14.72 41.33 8.89
N VAL A 13 15.77 41.50 8.08
CA VAL A 13 16.03 40.64 6.91
C VAL A 13 16.38 39.23 7.36
N TYR A 14 17.25 39.04 8.36
CA TYR A 14 17.57 37.72 8.90
C TYR A 14 16.38 37.03 9.56
N VAL A 15 15.56 37.75 10.34
CA VAL A 15 14.33 37.20 10.95
C VAL A 15 13.28 36.86 9.88
N SER A 16 13.14 37.68 8.84
CA SER A 16 12.24 37.39 7.72
C SER A 16 12.70 36.18 6.93
N ILE A 17 14.00 36.08 6.61
CA ILE A 17 14.61 34.91 5.97
C ILE A 17 14.41 33.67 6.84
N TYR A 18 14.62 33.77 8.15
CA TYR A 18 14.38 32.67 9.10
C TYR A 18 12.89 32.27 9.14
N PHE A 19 11.95 33.23 9.12
CA PHE A 19 10.53 32.93 9.01
C PHE A 19 10.15 32.22 7.70
N PHE A 20 10.81 32.58 6.58
CA PHE A 20 10.63 31.90 5.29
C PHE A 20 11.25 30.50 5.25
N PHE A 21 12.33 30.24 6.02
CA PHE A 21 12.94 28.91 6.12
C PHE A 21 12.29 28.00 7.17
N PHE A 22 11.62 28.54 8.20
CA PHE A 22 10.99 27.76 9.28
C PHE A 22 9.48 27.55 9.11
N GLY A 23 8.86 28.19 8.11
CA GLY A 23 7.58 27.72 7.61
C GLY A 23 7.81 26.39 6.91
N CYS A 24 7.57 25.27 7.59
CA CYS A 24 7.25 24.00 6.94
C CYS A 24 6.02 24.25 6.04
N VAL A 25 6.25 24.73 4.81
CA VAL A 25 5.18 25.01 3.86
C VAL A 25 4.66 23.65 3.42
N GLN A 26 3.63 23.16 4.10
CA GLN A 26 2.81 22.08 3.56
C GLN A 26 2.18 22.64 2.28
N LYS A 27 2.83 22.39 1.13
CA LYS A 27 2.42 22.93 -0.18
C LYS A 27 0.95 22.60 -0.51
N LYS A 28 0.35 21.61 0.17
CA LYS A 28 -1.05 21.20 0.03
C LYS A 28 -1.62 20.68 1.37
N PRO A 29 -2.10 21.56 2.27
CA PRO A 29 -2.48 21.17 3.64
C PRO A 29 -3.65 20.16 3.68
N GLN A 30 -4.58 20.25 2.74
CA GLN A 30 -5.67 19.29 2.62
C GLN A 30 -5.15 17.88 2.22
N GLN A 31 -4.08 17.77 1.40
CA GLN A 31 -3.55 16.46 0.93
C GLN A 31 -2.86 15.81 2.11
N THR A 32 -2.08 16.62 2.83
CA THR A 32 -1.43 16.23 4.06
C THR A 32 -2.45 15.78 5.11
N ALA A 33 -3.57 16.49 5.29
CA ALA A 33 -4.63 16.09 6.22
C ALA A 33 -5.27 14.75 5.82
N PHE A 34 -5.62 14.57 4.54
CA PHE A 34 -6.18 13.33 4.01
C PHE A 34 -5.27 12.13 4.30
N TRP A 35 -3.99 12.20 3.90
CA TRP A 35 -3.06 11.09 4.07
C TRP A 35 -2.71 10.85 5.53
N LYS A 36 -2.59 11.90 6.35
CA LYS A 36 -2.40 11.75 7.80
C LYS A 36 -3.57 11.01 8.43
N GLU A 37 -4.81 11.37 8.10
CA GLU A 37 -5.99 10.70 8.67
C GLU A 37 -6.09 9.25 8.16
N TYR A 38 -5.89 9.00 6.86
CA TYR A 38 -5.85 7.64 6.30
C TYR A 38 -4.81 6.74 6.99
N LEU A 39 -3.57 7.20 7.12
CA LEU A 39 -2.50 6.43 7.78
C LEU A 39 -2.74 6.27 9.28
N SER A 40 -3.35 7.26 9.92
CA SER A 40 -3.66 7.21 11.36
C SER A 40 -4.66 6.09 11.70
N HIS A 41 -5.60 5.79 10.80
CA HIS A 41 -6.57 4.72 11.00
C HIS A 41 -5.89 3.36 11.14
N GLN A 42 -4.97 3.02 10.22
CA GLN A 42 -4.22 1.76 10.26
C GLN A 42 -3.24 1.72 11.44
N LYS A 43 -2.52 2.83 11.65
CA LYS A 43 -1.54 2.95 12.74
C LYS A 43 -2.19 2.73 14.12
N ASN A 44 -3.43 3.18 14.32
CA ASN A 44 -4.13 2.99 15.59
C ASN A 44 -4.38 1.51 15.90
N ILE A 45 -4.77 0.72 14.89
CA ILE A 45 -5.00 -0.71 15.04
C ILE A 45 -3.69 -1.44 15.33
N PHE A 46 -2.63 -1.15 14.56
CA PHE A 46 -1.34 -1.81 14.74
C PHE A 46 -0.64 -1.44 16.03
N ARG A 47 -0.90 -0.24 16.58
CA ARG A 47 -0.35 0.18 17.87
C ARG A 47 -0.99 -0.58 19.03
N GLU A 48 -2.30 -0.75 19.02
CA GLU A 48 -3.02 -1.42 20.12
C GLU A 48 -2.98 -2.96 19.98
N TYR A 49 -3.01 -3.46 18.74
CA TYR A 49 -3.01 -4.88 18.42
C TYR A 49 -1.85 -5.22 17.46
N PRO A 50 -0.60 -5.26 17.97
CA PRO A 50 0.57 -5.46 17.12
C PRO A 50 0.63 -6.86 16.53
N ASN A 51 0.21 -7.92 17.25
CA ASN A 51 0.33 -9.32 16.79
C ASN A 51 -0.86 -10.17 17.27
N GLY A 52 -1.21 -11.21 16.51
CA GLY A 52 -2.18 -12.24 16.90
C GLY A 52 -3.61 -11.74 17.17
N GLY A 53 -4.49 -12.63 17.65
CA GLY A 53 -5.76 -12.26 18.29
C GLY A 53 -6.67 -11.42 17.41
N ILE A 54 -6.99 -10.23 17.91
CA ILE A 54 -7.82 -9.24 17.24
C ILE A 54 -7.25 -8.85 15.86
N ARG A 55 -5.92 -8.72 15.73
CA ARG A 55 -5.30 -8.42 14.43
C ARG A 55 -5.58 -9.56 13.44
N ASN A 56 -5.41 -10.80 13.86
CA ASN A 56 -5.72 -11.96 13.01
C ASN A 56 -7.19 -11.96 12.59
N ALA A 57 -8.10 -11.74 13.55
CA ALA A 57 -9.54 -11.69 13.31
C ALA A 57 -9.97 -10.55 12.37
N LEU A 58 -9.34 -9.36 12.43
CA LEU A 58 -9.68 -8.22 11.57
C LEU A 58 -9.10 -8.32 10.16
N PHE A 59 -7.96 -8.99 9.99
CA PHE A 59 -7.23 -9.05 8.73
C PHE A 59 -7.35 -10.40 8.00
N GLY A 60 -8.12 -11.34 8.53
CA GLY A 60 -8.42 -12.60 7.86
C GLY A 60 -7.36 -13.69 8.03
N ASN A 61 -6.57 -13.62 9.09
CA ASN A 61 -5.55 -14.62 9.44
C ASN A 61 -5.92 -15.38 10.72
N LEU A 62 -7.20 -15.72 10.85
CA LEU A 62 -7.78 -16.32 12.05
C LEU A 62 -7.15 -17.69 12.35
N THR A 63 -6.64 -17.86 13.57
CA THR A 63 -6.19 -19.16 14.09
C THR A 63 -7.27 -19.80 14.96
N SER A 64 -7.11 -21.08 15.30
CA SER A 64 -8.02 -21.78 16.23
C SER A 64 -8.12 -21.09 17.59
N GLU A 65 -7.03 -20.45 18.04
CA GLU A 65 -6.99 -19.69 19.29
C GLU A 65 -7.80 -18.40 19.20
N ASP A 66 -7.93 -17.79 18.01
CA ASP A 66 -8.60 -16.50 17.83
C ASP A 66 -10.13 -16.63 17.69
N VAL A 67 -10.66 -17.84 17.50
CA VAL A 67 -12.09 -18.08 17.20
C VAL A 67 -13.02 -17.55 18.30
N HIS A 68 -12.58 -17.58 19.56
CA HIS A 68 -13.36 -17.08 20.70
C HIS A 68 -13.60 -15.56 20.68
N LEU A 69 -12.82 -14.81 19.87
CA LEU A 69 -12.99 -13.36 19.69
C LEU A 69 -14.15 -13.03 18.75
N LEU A 70 -14.66 -14.03 18.02
CA LEU A 70 -15.72 -13.85 17.06
C LEU A 70 -17.09 -14.03 17.70
N GLN A 71 -18.04 -13.27 17.19
CA GLN A 71 -19.44 -13.37 17.56
C GLN A 71 -20.11 -14.39 16.67
N LYS A 72 -20.92 -15.27 17.25
CA LYS A 72 -21.72 -16.21 16.49
C LYS A 72 -23.08 -15.61 16.20
N LYS A 73 -23.42 -15.48 14.92
CA LYS A 73 -24.76 -15.12 14.45
C LYS A 73 -25.17 -16.13 13.39
N ASP A 74 -26.17 -16.93 13.71
CA ASP A 74 -26.60 -18.08 12.91
C ASP A 74 -25.41 -19.04 12.64
N ASP A 75 -25.14 -19.38 11.39
CA ASP A 75 -24.00 -20.21 10.96
C ASP A 75 -22.74 -19.40 10.63
N THR A 76 -22.75 -18.09 10.88
CA THR A 76 -21.63 -17.19 10.56
C THR A 76 -20.95 -16.71 11.84
N LEU A 77 -19.62 -16.69 11.82
CA LEU A 77 -18.82 -16.03 12.85
C LEU A 77 -18.40 -14.66 12.34
N SER A 78 -18.53 -13.60 13.13
CA SER A 78 -18.21 -12.24 12.68
C SER A 78 -17.49 -11.42 13.73
N ILE A 79 -16.79 -10.39 13.27
CA ILE A 79 -16.23 -9.34 14.12
C ILE A 79 -16.50 -7.97 13.49
N ASP A 80 -17.04 -7.08 14.30
CA ASP A 80 -17.34 -5.71 13.94
C ASP A 80 -16.44 -4.75 14.73
N PHE A 81 -15.80 -3.86 13.99
CA PHE A 81 -14.83 -2.91 14.52
C PHE A 81 -15.05 -1.52 13.93
N TYR A 82 -14.89 -0.49 14.75
CA TYR A 82 -14.82 0.88 14.27
C TYR A 82 -13.91 1.77 15.11
N LEU A 83 -13.47 2.87 14.50
CA LEU A 83 -12.76 3.94 15.19
C LEU A 83 -13.76 4.98 15.68
N GLN A 84 -13.71 5.30 16.97
CA GLN A 84 -14.41 6.43 17.55
C GLN A 84 -13.45 7.62 17.67
N LYS A 85 -13.79 8.75 17.06
CA LYS A 85 -13.03 10.00 17.21
C LYS A 85 -13.18 10.55 18.63
N LYS A 86 -12.06 10.92 19.25
CA LYS A 86 -11.93 11.53 20.57
C LYS A 86 -11.01 12.76 20.46
N ASP A 87 -11.00 13.61 21.47
CA ASP A 87 -10.22 14.84 21.48
C ASP A 87 -8.70 14.59 21.32
N GLN A 88 -8.22 13.43 21.78
CA GLN A 88 -6.81 13.01 21.73
C GLN A 88 -6.48 11.97 20.64
N GLY A 89 -7.41 11.68 19.72
CA GLY A 89 -7.19 10.73 18.63
C GLY A 89 -8.33 9.74 18.42
N PHE A 90 -8.00 8.49 18.11
CA PHE A 90 -8.99 7.45 17.83
C PHE A 90 -9.01 6.39 18.93
N ARG A 91 -10.21 6.02 19.36
CA ARG A 91 -10.43 4.84 20.22
C ARG A 91 -10.90 3.67 19.36
N ASN A 92 -10.27 2.52 19.55
CA ASN A 92 -10.67 1.25 18.95
C ASN A 92 -11.92 0.72 19.67
N VAL A 93 -12.96 0.37 18.91
CA VAL A 93 -14.22 -0.16 19.47
C VAL A 93 -14.64 -1.43 18.74
N PHE A 94 -14.85 -2.49 19.52
CA PHE A 94 -15.49 -3.73 19.08
C PHE A 94 -16.94 -3.72 19.56
N THR A 95 -17.86 -4.15 18.71
CA THR A 95 -19.28 -4.14 19.06
C THR A 95 -19.98 -5.36 18.50
N THR A 96 -21.01 -5.82 19.21
CA THR A 96 -21.99 -6.81 18.76
C THR A 96 -23.21 -6.16 18.12
N GLU A 97 -23.32 -4.85 18.26
CA GLU A 97 -24.43 -4.07 17.76
C GLU A 97 -24.12 -3.44 16.40
N LYS A 98 -25.13 -2.82 15.80
CA LYS A 98 -24.95 -2.13 14.53
C LYS A 98 -23.97 -0.96 14.70
N ILE A 99 -22.88 -0.99 13.92
CA ILE A 99 -21.90 0.11 13.88
C ILE A 99 -22.63 1.44 13.58
N PRO A 100 -22.38 2.50 14.37
CA PRO A 100 -22.99 3.80 14.14
C PRO A 100 -22.73 4.31 12.72
N LYS A 101 -23.73 4.98 12.13
CA LYS A 101 -23.53 5.64 10.84
C LYS A 101 -22.52 6.78 11.02
N ASN A 102 -21.62 6.95 10.05
CA ASN A 102 -20.62 8.04 9.98
C ASN A 102 -19.42 7.94 10.94
N VAL A 103 -19.01 6.73 11.30
CA VAL A 103 -17.71 6.53 11.95
C VAL A 103 -16.54 6.75 10.97
N PRO A 104 -15.40 7.34 11.40
CA PRO A 104 -14.23 7.59 10.54
C PRO A 104 -13.71 6.36 9.81
N TYR A 105 -13.77 5.21 10.46
CA TYR A 105 -13.27 3.96 9.90
C TYR A 105 -14.00 2.78 10.53
N GLN A 106 -14.32 1.78 9.72
CA GLN A 106 -14.91 0.52 10.19
C GLN A 106 -14.45 -0.67 9.37
N ILE A 107 -14.38 -1.81 10.04
CA ILE A 107 -14.10 -3.12 9.46
C ILE A 107 -15.22 -4.06 9.92
N HIS A 108 -15.81 -4.75 8.96
CA HIS A 108 -16.69 -5.89 9.20
C HIS A 108 -16.04 -7.12 8.57
N VAL A 109 -15.90 -8.19 9.34
CA VAL A 109 -15.38 -9.47 8.84
C VAL A 109 -16.34 -10.58 9.19
N GLU A 110 -16.74 -11.35 8.18
CA GLU A 110 -17.50 -12.60 8.32
C GLU A 110 -16.58 -13.78 8.01
N TYR A 111 -16.70 -14.82 8.83
CA TYR A 111 -16.05 -16.11 8.72
C TYR A 111 -17.13 -17.18 8.60
N LEU A 112 -17.21 -17.76 7.41
CA LEU A 112 -18.11 -18.87 7.10
C LEU A 112 -17.32 -20.17 7.30
N PRO A 113 -17.69 -21.02 8.26
CA PRO A 113 -17.01 -22.30 8.47
C PRO A 113 -17.08 -23.18 7.22
N THR A 114 -15.94 -23.73 6.82
CA THR A 114 -15.82 -24.71 5.74
C THR A 114 -14.94 -25.89 6.18
N PHE A 115 -14.82 -26.91 5.34
CA PHE A 115 -13.95 -28.05 5.58
C PHE A 115 -13.03 -28.28 4.38
N PHE A 116 -11.76 -28.56 4.64
CA PHE A 116 -10.81 -29.00 3.64
C PHE A 116 -10.11 -30.25 4.16
N LYS A 117 -10.34 -31.41 3.51
CA LYS A 117 -9.79 -32.71 3.93
C LYS A 117 -9.93 -32.93 5.45
N ASP A 118 -11.16 -32.73 5.94
CA ASP A 118 -11.55 -32.90 7.34
C ASP A 118 -10.99 -31.87 8.34
N GLN A 119 -10.20 -30.89 7.88
CA GLN A 119 -9.80 -29.75 8.69
C GLN A 119 -10.81 -28.60 8.56
N LYS A 120 -11.26 -28.10 9.71
CA LYS A 120 -12.09 -26.90 9.77
C LYS A 120 -11.30 -25.70 9.24
N THR A 121 -11.86 -25.05 8.24
CA THR A 121 -11.33 -23.86 7.58
C THR A 121 -12.40 -22.78 7.59
N PHE A 122 -12.08 -21.58 7.09
CA PHE A 122 -13.04 -20.50 6.98
C PHE A 122 -12.94 -19.81 5.62
N GLN A 123 -14.09 -19.55 5.00
CA GLN A 123 -14.21 -18.53 3.97
C GLN A 123 -14.42 -17.18 4.62
N ILE A 124 -13.76 -16.15 4.09
CA ILE A 124 -13.68 -14.84 4.74
C ILE A 124 -14.31 -13.80 3.82
N LYS A 125 -15.28 -13.04 4.32
CA LYS A 125 -15.77 -11.83 3.67
C LYS A 125 -15.39 -10.64 4.53
N ARG A 126 -14.59 -9.73 3.99
CA ARG A 126 -14.15 -8.53 4.69
C ARG A 126 -14.59 -7.29 3.93
N LYS A 127 -15.21 -6.37 4.67
CA LYS A 127 -15.61 -5.05 4.19
C LYS A 127 -14.97 -3.98 5.05
N THR A 128 -14.28 -3.06 4.42
CA THR A 128 -13.67 -1.91 5.09
C THR A 128 -14.27 -0.63 4.54
N ILE A 129 -14.61 0.31 5.41
CA ILE A 129 -15.10 1.63 5.04
C ILE A 129 -14.25 2.68 5.75
N SER A 130 -13.74 3.65 4.99
CA SER A 130 -13.04 4.81 5.51
C SER A 130 -13.79 6.08 5.08
N ILE A 131 -14.02 6.99 6.03
CA ILE A 131 -14.50 8.35 5.80
C ILE A 131 -13.31 9.28 6.04
N LEU A 132 -12.95 10.04 5.02
CA LEU A 132 -11.77 10.90 5.01
C LEU A 132 -12.20 12.34 4.69
N PRO A 133 -11.40 13.35 5.07
CA PRO A 133 -11.62 14.73 4.66
C PRO A 133 -11.79 14.82 3.15
N ALA A 134 -12.70 15.69 2.68
CA ALA A 134 -12.89 15.91 1.26
C ALA A 134 -11.61 16.49 0.64
N TYR A 135 -10.92 15.71 -0.20
CA TYR A 135 -9.92 16.30 -1.09
C TYR A 135 -9.35 15.44 -2.23
N SER A 136 -9.17 14.10 -2.16
CA SER A 136 -7.97 13.60 -2.87
C SER A 136 -7.94 12.22 -3.51
N TYR A 137 -9.01 11.44 -3.57
CA TYR A 137 -8.93 10.32 -4.53
C TYR A 137 -9.01 10.83 -5.98
N PHE A 138 -9.83 11.84 -6.27
CA PHE A 138 -9.90 12.46 -7.61
C PHE A 138 -8.57 13.08 -8.06
N ASP A 139 -7.88 13.80 -7.18
CA ASP A 139 -6.55 14.36 -7.48
C ASP A 139 -5.54 13.28 -7.84
N PHE A 140 -5.52 12.17 -7.10
CA PHE A 140 -4.66 11.04 -7.40
C PHE A 140 -4.95 10.47 -8.80
N PHE A 141 -6.22 10.22 -9.10
CA PHE A 141 -6.60 9.67 -10.39
C PHE A 141 -6.43 10.64 -11.56
N HIS A 142 -6.56 11.94 -11.30
CA HIS A 142 -6.20 12.97 -12.27
C HIS A 142 -4.69 13.01 -12.54
N HIS A 143 -3.85 12.81 -11.52
CA HIS A 143 -2.41 12.65 -11.73
C HIS A 143 -2.07 11.36 -12.48
N LEU A 144 -2.82 10.28 -12.25
CA LEU A 144 -2.68 9.03 -13.00
C LEU A 144 -3.02 9.21 -14.48
N ASP A 145 -4.12 9.91 -14.77
CA ASP A 145 -4.54 10.26 -16.13
C ASP A 145 -3.47 11.11 -16.84
N ARG A 146 -2.95 12.14 -16.16
CA ARG A 146 -1.86 12.97 -16.68
C ARG A 146 -0.58 12.17 -16.91
N LEU A 147 -0.23 11.23 -16.03
CA LEU A 147 0.93 10.37 -16.21
C LEU A 147 0.76 9.48 -17.45
N GLN A 148 -0.42 8.88 -17.62
CA GLN A 148 -0.73 8.06 -18.79
C GLN A 148 -0.61 8.88 -20.09
N ASN A 149 -1.16 10.10 -20.10
CA ASN A 149 -1.05 11.01 -21.25
C ASN A 149 0.41 11.44 -21.51
N PHE A 150 1.19 11.71 -20.47
CA PHE A 150 2.61 12.06 -20.58
C PHE A 150 3.44 10.91 -21.18
N LEU A 151 3.21 9.68 -20.69
CA LEU A 151 3.81 8.47 -21.25
C LEU A 151 3.27 8.13 -22.64
N ARG A 152 2.24 8.81 -23.12
CA ARG A 152 1.73 8.66 -24.47
C ARG A 152 2.46 9.56 -25.48
N SER A 153 2.92 10.74 -25.07
CA SER A 153 3.34 11.82 -25.99
C SER A 153 4.84 11.93 -26.24
N GLU A 154 5.69 11.40 -25.36
CA GLU A 154 7.15 11.59 -25.48
C GLU A 154 7.86 10.47 -26.26
N SER A 155 8.94 10.78 -26.97
CA SER A 155 9.78 9.75 -27.61
C SER A 155 10.89 9.21 -26.68
N ASN A 156 11.09 9.82 -25.50
CA ASN A 156 12.11 9.43 -24.52
C ASN A 156 11.54 9.47 -23.07
N HIS A 157 10.57 8.60 -22.81
CA HIS A 157 9.73 8.59 -21.60
C HIS A 157 10.53 8.57 -20.30
N SER A 158 11.62 7.80 -20.23
CA SER A 158 12.42 7.65 -19.00
C SER A 158 13.15 8.95 -18.63
N SER A 159 13.84 9.60 -19.57
CA SER A 159 14.54 10.86 -19.28
C SER A 159 13.58 12.00 -18.97
N GLY A 160 12.46 12.08 -19.71
CA GLY A 160 11.42 13.08 -19.46
C GLY A 160 10.81 12.88 -18.07
N LEU A 161 10.44 11.64 -17.72
CA LEU A 161 9.88 11.32 -16.40
C LEU A 161 10.89 11.57 -15.27
N ALA A 162 12.18 11.29 -15.47
CA ALA A 162 13.22 11.54 -14.47
C ALA A 162 13.41 13.05 -14.20
N SER A 163 13.14 13.91 -15.18
CA SER A 163 13.20 15.37 -15.01
C SER A 163 12.09 15.92 -14.10
N VAL A 164 10.92 15.27 -14.10
CA VAL A 164 9.73 15.75 -13.36
C VAL A 164 9.39 14.92 -12.11
N SER A 165 9.87 13.68 -12.00
CA SER A 165 9.56 12.75 -10.91
C SER A 165 10.82 12.37 -10.12
N ASN A 166 10.94 12.90 -8.90
CA ASN A 166 12.02 12.53 -7.97
C ASN A 166 11.98 11.03 -7.64
N THR A 167 10.79 10.44 -7.51
CA THR A 167 10.64 8.99 -7.26
C THR A 167 11.19 8.18 -8.42
N HIS A 168 10.86 8.53 -9.67
CA HIS A 168 11.39 7.81 -10.83
C HIS A 168 12.91 7.96 -10.91
N ARG A 169 13.43 9.19 -10.71
CA ARG A 169 14.87 9.45 -10.67
C ARG A 169 15.60 8.62 -9.62
N TYR A 170 15.07 8.54 -8.41
CA TYR A 170 15.62 7.71 -7.34
C TYR A 170 15.59 6.23 -7.71
N LEU A 171 14.47 5.72 -8.23
CA LEU A 171 14.37 4.32 -8.66
C LEU A 171 15.38 4.00 -9.76
N CYS A 172 15.63 4.92 -10.70
CA CYS A 172 16.63 4.74 -11.76
C CYS A 172 18.07 4.97 -11.31
N TYR A 173 18.27 5.61 -10.17
CA TYR A 173 19.57 5.66 -9.51
C TYR A 173 19.89 4.33 -8.82
N VAL A 174 18.88 3.70 -8.17
CA VAL A 174 19.06 2.43 -7.45
C VAL A 174 19.03 1.22 -8.39
N CYS A 175 18.17 1.23 -9.40
CA CYS A 175 17.91 0.12 -10.31
C CYS A 175 18.29 0.49 -11.76
N ARG A 176 18.53 -0.52 -12.60
CA ARG A 176 18.52 -0.30 -14.05
C ARG A 176 17.09 -0.01 -14.48
N CYS A 177 16.84 1.19 -14.99
CA CYS A 177 15.57 1.54 -15.60
C CYS A 177 15.58 1.32 -17.10
N ASP A 178 14.42 0.95 -17.63
CA ASP A 178 14.11 1.04 -19.04
C ASP A 178 12.65 1.48 -19.21
N SER A 179 12.29 1.93 -20.39
CA SER A 179 10.92 2.29 -20.72
C SER A 179 10.66 2.01 -22.18
N GLY A 180 9.45 1.61 -22.51
CA GLY A 180 9.08 1.41 -23.89
C GLY A 180 7.60 1.52 -24.13
N ARG A 181 7.26 1.40 -25.40
CA ARG A 181 5.89 1.46 -25.88
C ARG A 181 5.59 0.22 -26.71
N LYS A 182 4.38 -0.30 -26.55
CA LYS A 182 3.75 -1.28 -27.43
C LYS A 182 2.45 -0.66 -27.96
N GLU A 183 1.89 -1.19 -29.04
CA GLU A 183 0.77 -0.61 -29.80
C GLU A 183 -0.32 0.06 -28.95
N ASN A 184 -0.71 -0.52 -27.80
CA ASN A 184 -1.77 0.00 -26.93
C ASN A 184 -1.35 0.24 -25.47
N SER A 185 -0.05 0.34 -25.17
CA SER A 185 0.41 0.54 -23.80
C SER A 185 1.83 1.07 -23.71
N SER A 186 2.11 1.87 -22.69
CA SER A 186 3.46 2.23 -22.27
C SER A 186 3.88 1.38 -21.07
N TRP A 187 5.17 1.08 -20.94
CA TRP A 187 5.70 0.36 -19.79
C TRP A 187 6.97 1.01 -19.25
N LEU A 188 7.13 0.92 -17.93
CA LEU A 188 8.36 1.26 -17.20
C LEU A 188 8.91 -0.01 -16.57
N LEU A 189 10.21 -0.23 -16.70
CA LEU A 189 10.95 -1.36 -16.15
C LEU A 189 11.92 -0.85 -15.09
N TYR A 190 11.98 -1.55 -13.96
CA TYR A 190 12.99 -1.40 -12.91
C TYR A 190 13.62 -2.75 -12.62
N GLU A 191 14.93 -2.87 -12.81
CA GLU A 191 15.66 -4.12 -12.65
C GLU A 191 16.79 -3.98 -11.64
N LEU A 192 16.85 -4.90 -10.69
CA LEU A 192 17.99 -5.03 -9.79
C LEU A 192 19.18 -5.62 -10.55
N ASN A 193 20.33 -4.94 -10.50
CA ASN A 193 21.55 -5.37 -11.19
C ASN A 193 22.78 -5.37 -10.27
N GLU A 194 23.95 -5.68 -10.82
CA GLU A 194 25.21 -5.70 -10.06
C GLU A 194 25.60 -4.32 -9.48
N SER A 195 25.20 -3.22 -10.12
CA SER A 195 25.38 -1.88 -9.55
C SER A 195 24.55 -1.71 -8.28
N THR A 196 23.27 -2.11 -8.31
CA THR A 196 22.40 -2.12 -7.13
C THR A 196 22.98 -2.97 -6.00
N LYS A 197 23.51 -4.15 -6.32
CA LYS A 197 24.16 -5.06 -5.35
C LYS A 197 25.39 -4.44 -4.70
N THR A 198 26.17 -3.69 -5.46
CA THR A 198 27.38 -3.03 -4.97
C THR A 198 27.04 -1.85 -4.06
N ALA A 199 26.10 -1.00 -4.47
CA ALA A 199 25.69 0.18 -3.70
C ALA A 199 24.83 -0.18 -2.48
N TYR A 200 23.96 -1.20 -2.61
CA TYR A 200 22.95 -1.57 -1.60
C TYR A 200 22.89 -3.09 -1.36
N PRO A 201 23.98 -3.72 -0.86
CA PRO A 201 24.10 -5.19 -0.79
C PRO A 201 23.03 -5.87 0.07
N ARG A 202 22.63 -5.24 1.19
CA ARG A 202 21.58 -5.78 2.06
C ARG A 202 20.20 -5.74 1.40
N PHE A 203 19.89 -4.64 0.71
CA PHE A 203 18.66 -4.47 -0.04
C PHE A 203 18.60 -5.49 -1.18
N TYR A 204 19.66 -5.56 -1.99
CA TYR A 204 19.75 -6.49 -3.11
C TYR A 204 19.54 -7.93 -2.65
N LYS A 205 20.29 -8.40 -1.63
CA LYS A 205 20.17 -9.77 -1.12
C LYS A 205 18.74 -10.12 -0.68
N ARG A 206 18.03 -9.17 -0.06
CA ARG A 206 16.67 -9.39 0.40
C ARG A 206 15.68 -9.42 -0.77
N PHE A 207 15.75 -8.46 -1.67
CA PHE A 207 14.78 -8.32 -2.76
C PHE A 207 15.03 -9.31 -3.91
N ASP A 208 16.28 -9.60 -4.26
CA ASP A 208 16.63 -10.62 -5.24
C ASP A 208 16.06 -11.98 -4.84
N LYS A 209 16.27 -12.39 -3.58
CA LYS A 209 15.68 -13.62 -3.04
C LYS A 209 14.15 -13.62 -3.15
N LEU A 210 13.49 -12.52 -2.78
CA LEU A 210 12.03 -12.42 -2.81
C LEU A 210 11.47 -12.49 -4.23
N LEU A 211 12.07 -11.74 -5.17
CA LEU A 211 11.62 -11.67 -6.56
C LEU A 211 11.87 -12.98 -7.33
N ASN A 212 12.87 -13.76 -6.93
CA ASN A 212 13.09 -15.11 -7.46
C ASN A 212 12.16 -16.16 -6.85
N GLN A 213 11.63 -15.91 -5.65
CA GLN A 213 10.68 -16.80 -4.97
C GLN A 213 9.22 -16.46 -5.27
N ILE A 214 8.93 -15.24 -5.70
CA ILE A 214 7.57 -14.74 -5.87
C ILE A 214 7.45 -14.10 -7.24
N SER A 215 6.51 -14.58 -8.05
CA SER A 215 6.00 -13.87 -9.22
C SER A 215 4.63 -13.29 -8.88
N TYR A 216 4.42 -12.02 -9.16
CA TYR A 216 3.17 -11.32 -8.89
C TYR A 216 2.68 -10.60 -10.13
N ARG A 217 1.37 -10.44 -10.23
CA ARG A 217 0.70 -9.58 -11.19
C ARG A 217 -0.50 -8.93 -10.51
N ILE A 218 -0.48 -7.61 -10.45
CA ILE A 218 -1.56 -6.78 -9.91
C ILE A 218 -2.13 -5.98 -11.08
N THR A 219 -3.42 -6.16 -11.36
CA THR A 219 -4.11 -5.46 -12.46
C THR A 219 -5.22 -4.58 -11.88
N ILE A 220 -5.23 -3.30 -12.25
CA ILE A 220 -6.20 -2.29 -11.78
C ILE A 220 -7.03 -1.80 -12.97
N PHE A 221 -8.36 -1.92 -12.90
CA PHE A 221 -9.26 -1.57 -14.01
C PHE A 221 -10.63 -1.08 -13.53
N LYS A 222 -11.38 -0.40 -14.40
CA LYS A 222 -12.78 -0.03 -14.17
C LYS A 222 -13.71 -1.14 -14.67
N PRO A 223 -14.89 -1.35 -14.05
CA PRO A 223 -15.86 -2.33 -14.54
C PRO A 223 -16.46 -1.88 -15.88
N GLY A 224 -16.72 -2.84 -16.77
CA GLY A 224 -17.50 -2.62 -18.00
C GLY A 224 -16.75 -1.98 -19.17
N GLU A 225 -15.59 -1.37 -18.93
CA GLU A 225 -14.83 -0.64 -19.95
C GLU A 225 -13.36 -1.08 -19.93
N PHE A 226 -12.87 -1.56 -21.08
CA PHE A 226 -11.48 -1.94 -21.34
C PHE A 226 -11.00 -3.25 -20.66
N LEU A 227 -10.49 -4.19 -21.46
CA LEU A 227 -9.95 -5.48 -20.99
C LEU A 227 -8.58 -5.35 -20.33
N ASP A 228 -7.85 -4.26 -20.61
CA ASP A 228 -6.48 -4.05 -20.15
C ASP A 228 -6.41 -2.97 -19.06
N GLY A 229 -6.14 -3.37 -17.83
CA GLY A 229 -5.90 -2.45 -16.71
C GLY A 229 -4.45 -1.95 -16.66
N ILE A 230 -4.17 -1.09 -15.69
CA ILE A 230 -2.79 -0.84 -15.26
C ILE A 230 -2.27 -2.11 -14.62
N GLU A 231 -1.12 -2.61 -15.09
CA GLU A 231 -0.51 -3.84 -14.58
C GLU A 231 0.81 -3.52 -13.88
N LEU A 232 0.97 -4.03 -12.65
CA LEU A 232 2.23 -4.08 -11.92
C LEU A 232 2.62 -5.55 -11.75
N TYR A 233 3.71 -5.98 -12.36
CA TYR A 233 4.13 -7.38 -12.33
C TYR A 233 5.65 -7.54 -12.33
N ASN A 234 6.14 -8.72 -11.99
CA ASN A 234 7.56 -9.03 -12.09
C ASN A 234 7.87 -10.26 -12.95
N GLU A 235 9.07 -10.26 -13.50
CA GLU A 235 9.68 -11.38 -14.21
C GLU A 235 11.11 -11.56 -13.66
N GLY A 236 11.27 -12.47 -12.70
CA GLY A 236 12.50 -12.55 -11.91
C GLY A 236 12.76 -11.21 -11.21
N THR A 237 13.96 -10.66 -11.36
CA THR A 237 14.41 -9.40 -10.75
C THR A 237 13.85 -8.13 -11.41
N LYS A 238 13.13 -8.27 -12.53
CA LYS A 238 12.54 -7.17 -13.29
C LYS A 238 11.14 -6.87 -12.78
N THR A 239 10.86 -5.62 -12.43
CA THR A 239 9.50 -5.13 -12.10
C THR A 239 9.01 -4.21 -13.20
N PHE A 240 7.83 -4.49 -13.72
CA PHE A 240 7.18 -3.73 -14.79
C PHE A 240 5.96 -3.00 -14.26
N LEU A 241 5.85 -1.73 -14.60
CA LEU A 241 4.60 -0.95 -14.53
C LEU A 241 4.13 -0.72 -15.97
N LYS A 242 3.07 -1.41 -16.38
CA LYS A 242 2.44 -1.25 -17.69
C LYS A 242 1.16 -0.43 -17.53
N ILE A 243 1.04 0.61 -18.33
CA ILE A 243 -0.10 1.53 -18.33
C ILE A 243 -0.75 1.46 -19.72
N PRO A 244 -2.03 1.07 -19.81
CA PRO A 244 -2.74 0.99 -21.07
C PRO A 244 -3.00 2.39 -21.63
N ASP A 245 -3.08 2.48 -22.97
CA ASP A 245 -3.57 3.68 -23.62
C ASP A 245 -5.09 3.80 -23.39
N THR A 246 -5.48 4.73 -22.53
CA THR A 246 -6.88 5.07 -22.26
C THR A 246 -7.22 6.48 -22.78
N PRO A 247 -8.49 6.76 -23.10
CA PRO A 247 -8.93 8.12 -23.45
C PRO A 247 -8.61 9.13 -22.33
N GLU A 248 -8.39 10.39 -22.69
CA GLU A 248 -8.15 11.45 -21.71
C GLU A 248 -9.35 11.57 -20.75
N GLY A 249 -9.04 11.65 -19.46
CA GLY A 249 -10.02 11.68 -18.39
C GLY A 249 -10.62 10.34 -18.03
N TYR A 250 -10.21 9.24 -18.67
CA TYR A 250 -10.65 7.90 -18.31
C TYR A 250 -10.39 7.62 -16.84
N TRP A 251 -9.26 8.02 -16.25
CA TRP A 251 -8.99 7.72 -14.85
C TRP A 251 -9.63 8.73 -13.88
N ASN A 252 -9.88 9.97 -14.30
CA ASN A 252 -10.21 11.12 -13.43
C ASN A 252 -11.27 10.90 -12.35
N LYS A 253 -12.34 10.14 -12.62
CA LYS A 253 -13.44 9.91 -11.67
C LYS A 253 -13.85 8.44 -11.62
N PRO A 254 -13.12 7.57 -10.90
CA PRO A 254 -13.54 6.19 -10.76
C PRO A 254 -14.60 6.09 -9.66
N GLU A 255 -15.83 5.72 -10.02
CA GLU A 255 -16.83 5.33 -9.02
C GLU A 255 -16.51 3.96 -8.42
N THR A 256 -15.98 3.06 -9.25
CA THR A 256 -15.60 1.71 -8.87
C THR A 256 -14.28 1.33 -9.55
N LEU A 257 -13.39 0.70 -8.79
CA LEU A 257 -12.19 0.04 -9.31
C LEU A 257 -12.16 -1.42 -8.89
N HIS A 258 -11.71 -2.26 -9.81
CA HIS A 258 -11.38 -3.64 -9.57
C HIS A 258 -9.86 -3.80 -9.56
N VAL A 259 -9.36 -4.52 -8.57
CA VAL A 259 -7.98 -4.95 -8.47
C VAL A 259 -7.97 -6.46 -8.51
N ARG A 260 -7.22 -7.03 -9.45
CA ARG A 260 -6.93 -8.47 -9.49
C ARG A 260 -5.49 -8.70 -9.08
N VAL A 261 -5.28 -9.63 -8.17
CA VAL A 261 -3.96 -10.03 -7.71
C VAL A 261 -3.76 -11.50 -8.02
N SER A 262 -2.71 -11.79 -8.80
CA SER A 262 -2.21 -13.15 -9.02
C SER A 262 -0.81 -13.27 -8.43
N LEU A 263 -0.55 -14.36 -7.73
CA LEU A 263 0.69 -14.62 -7.02
C LEU A 263 1.10 -16.07 -7.21
N LEU A 264 2.35 -16.25 -7.64
CA LEU A 264 3.01 -17.54 -7.71
C LEU A 264 4.17 -17.53 -6.72
N ILE A 265 4.11 -18.42 -5.72
CA ILE A 265 5.12 -18.52 -4.68
C ILE A 265 5.83 -19.85 -4.83
N ARG A 266 7.14 -19.80 -5.03
CA ARG A 266 8.06 -20.95 -5.18
C ARG A 266 9.09 -20.94 -4.07
N VAL A 267 8.82 -21.70 -3.02
CA VAL A 267 9.65 -21.68 -1.81
C VAL A 267 9.81 -23.10 -1.28
N TYR A 268 11.06 -23.54 -1.05
CA TYR A 268 11.39 -24.85 -0.48
C TYR A 268 10.70 -26.05 -1.16
N GLY A 269 10.56 -26.03 -2.49
CA GLY A 269 9.91 -27.11 -3.26
C GLY A 269 8.37 -27.05 -3.27
N LEU A 270 7.78 -26.06 -2.62
CA LEU A 270 6.35 -25.76 -2.67
C LEU A 270 6.07 -24.75 -3.77
N GLU A 271 5.10 -25.06 -4.64
CA GLU A 271 4.53 -24.11 -5.60
C GLU A 271 3.07 -23.80 -5.21
N ILE A 272 2.84 -22.57 -4.78
CA ILE A 272 1.49 -22.05 -4.50
C ILE A 272 1.13 -21.07 -5.61
N ASP A 273 0.12 -21.43 -6.39
CA ASP A 273 -0.43 -20.59 -7.45
C ASP A 273 -1.80 -20.04 -7.01
N ILE A 274 -1.86 -18.73 -6.78
CA ILE A 274 -3.04 -17.95 -6.41
C ILE A 274 -3.44 -17.12 -7.62
N LYS A 275 -4.59 -17.42 -8.23
CA LYS A 275 -5.07 -16.69 -9.41
C LYS A 275 -6.28 -15.83 -9.09
N ASP A 276 -6.30 -14.64 -9.70
CA ASP A 276 -7.46 -13.76 -9.76
C ASP A 276 -8.11 -13.42 -8.42
N LEU A 277 -7.31 -13.19 -7.37
CA LEU A 277 -7.85 -12.63 -6.12
C LEU A 277 -8.43 -11.24 -6.44
N GLY A 278 -9.75 -11.12 -6.39
CA GLY A 278 -10.46 -9.91 -6.78
C GLY A 278 -10.76 -9.04 -5.58
N TYR A 279 -10.37 -7.77 -5.63
CA TYR A 279 -10.74 -6.73 -4.68
C TYR A 279 -11.46 -5.60 -5.40
N LYS A 280 -12.49 -5.04 -4.77
CA LYS A 280 -13.31 -3.96 -5.33
C LYS A 280 -13.24 -2.76 -4.40
N PHE A 281 -12.87 -1.61 -4.97
CA PHE A 281 -12.99 -0.32 -4.32
C PHE A 281 -14.20 0.41 -4.88
N ARG A 282 -14.99 1.02 -4.00
CA ARG A 282 -16.05 1.96 -4.35
C ARG A 282 -15.76 3.31 -3.73
N PHE A 283 -15.84 4.34 -4.54
CA PHE A 283 -15.54 5.70 -4.14
C PHE A 283 -16.82 6.53 -4.15
N TYR A 284 -16.98 7.35 -3.12
CA TYR A 284 -18.07 8.30 -3.00
C TYR A 284 -17.48 9.61 -2.51
N SER A 285 -17.83 10.71 -3.16
CA SER A 285 -17.39 12.05 -2.75
C SER A 285 -18.60 12.94 -2.50
N SER A 286 -18.49 13.75 -1.45
CA SER A 286 -19.42 14.79 -1.07
C SER A 286 -18.64 16.07 -0.74
N LYS A 287 -19.33 17.21 -0.60
CA LYS A 287 -18.70 18.51 -0.31
C LYS A 287 -17.78 18.50 0.93
N ASN A 288 -18.08 17.65 1.91
CA ASN A 288 -17.44 17.68 3.23
C ASN A 288 -16.59 16.44 3.53
N TYR A 289 -16.78 15.33 2.81
CA TYR A 289 -16.04 14.09 3.04
C TYR A 289 -15.96 13.21 1.79
N GLU A 290 -14.95 12.35 1.78
CA GLU A 290 -14.83 11.24 0.85
C GLU A 290 -15.02 9.92 1.60
N LYS A 291 -15.70 8.97 0.96
CA LYS A 291 -15.94 7.64 1.49
C LYS A 291 -15.36 6.62 0.52
N ILE A 292 -14.47 5.78 1.04
CA ILE A 292 -13.86 4.67 0.31
C ILE A 292 -14.34 3.37 0.95
N THR A 293 -14.93 2.49 0.14
CA THR A 293 -15.35 1.15 0.57
C THR A 293 -14.51 0.11 -0.18
N GLY A 294 -13.89 -0.80 0.55
CA GLY A 294 -13.14 -1.92 -0.02
C GLY A 294 -13.77 -3.25 0.36
N GLU A 295 -13.92 -4.16 -0.61
CA GLU A 295 -14.48 -5.49 -0.42
C GLU A 295 -13.81 -6.53 -1.33
N PHE A 296 -13.64 -7.76 -0.85
CA PHE A 296 -13.24 -8.87 -1.72
C PHE A 296 -14.40 -9.24 -2.64
N SER A 297 -14.14 -9.31 -3.94
CA SER A 297 -15.14 -9.53 -5.00
C SER A 297 -15.03 -10.89 -5.69
N LYS A 298 -13.83 -11.48 -5.74
CA LYS A 298 -13.60 -12.83 -6.26
C LYS A 298 -12.64 -13.57 -5.32
N PHE A 299 -13.01 -14.79 -4.92
CA PHE A 299 -12.12 -15.69 -4.19
C PHE A 299 -11.10 -16.30 -5.15
N PRO A 300 -9.85 -16.49 -4.71
CA PRO A 300 -8.81 -16.98 -5.59
C PRO A 300 -9.04 -18.44 -5.97
N GLU A 301 -8.75 -18.79 -7.22
CA GLU A 301 -8.55 -20.17 -7.60
C GLU A 301 -7.15 -20.57 -7.12
N LYS A 302 -7.08 -21.54 -6.20
CA LYS A 302 -5.82 -22.06 -5.68
C LYS A 302 -5.49 -23.39 -6.35
N LYS A 303 -4.33 -23.46 -7.01
CA LYS A 303 -3.70 -24.73 -7.37
C LYS A 303 -2.42 -24.85 -6.56
N SER A 304 -2.33 -25.91 -5.77
CA SER A 304 -1.10 -26.26 -5.05
C SER A 304 -0.55 -27.52 -5.70
N GLU A 305 0.57 -27.41 -6.38
CA GLU A 305 1.34 -28.56 -6.85
C GLU A 305 2.51 -28.75 -5.90
N VAL A 306 2.62 -29.96 -5.33
CA VAL A 306 3.69 -30.31 -4.41
C VAL A 306 4.61 -31.29 -5.13
N VAL A 307 5.80 -30.82 -5.51
CA VAL A 307 6.86 -31.70 -6.00
C VAL A 307 7.79 -31.98 -4.81
N PHE A 308 7.47 -33.04 -4.06
CA PHE A 308 8.32 -33.50 -2.95
C PHE A 308 9.62 -34.10 -3.50
N LEU A 309 10.72 -33.34 -3.45
CA LEU A 309 12.07 -33.94 -3.44
C LEU A 309 12.53 -34.09 -1.98
N ARG A 310 12.73 -35.35 -1.58
CA ARG A 310 13.19 -35.83 -0.28
C ARG A 310 14.50 -35.18 0.17
N PHE A 311 14.48 -34.00 0.77
CA PHE A 311 15.54 -33.51 1.64
C PHE A 311 14.91 -32.43 2.52
N PHE A 312 14.46 -32.74 3.74
CA PHE A 312 14.60 -31.92 4.95
C PHE A 312 13.90 -32.62 6.13
N ARG A 313 14.64 -32.74 7.24
CA ARG A 313 14.27 -33.46 8.47
C ARG A 313 13.11 -32.76 9.21
N PRO A 314 12.31 -33.52 9.99
CA PRO A 314 11.07 -33.04 10.59
C PRO A 314 11.36 -32.34 11.92
N GLU A 315 11.54 -31.01 11.91
CA GLU A 315 11.52 -30.17 13.12
C GLU A 315 11.52 -28.69 12.70
N TRP A 316 10.38 -28.18 12.23
CA TRP A 316 10.15 -26.72 12.25
C TRP A 316 8.65 -26.39 12.34
N GLN A 317 8.35 -25.55 13.32
CA GLN A 317 7.02 -25.20 13.83
C GLN A 317 6.13 -24.50 12.80
N ILE A 318 4.83 -24.83 12.86
CA ILE A 318 3.70 -24.44 11.99
C ILE A 318 3.26 -22.97 12.23
N GLY A 319 4.21 -22.04 12.35
CA GLY A 319 3.97 -20.67 12.82
C GLY A 319 4.10 -19.54 11.80
N SER A 320 4.21 -19.82 10.49
CA SER A 320 4.52 -18.78 9.50
C SER A 320 3.75 -18.95 8.19
N PHE A 321 2.45 -18.66 8.24
CA PHE A 321 1.64 -18.48 7.02
C PHE A 321 1.93 -17.13 6.34
N PRO A 322 1.70 -17.00 5.01
CA PRO A 322 2.20 -15.89 4.16
C PRO A 322 1.51 -14.52 4.38
N GLY A 323 0.48 -14.42 5.23
CA GLY A 323 -0.35 -13.23 5.39
C GLY A 323 0.39 -12.00 5.92
N THR A 324 1.45 -12.21 6.71
CA THR A 324 2.28 -11.13 7.26
C THR A 324 3.20 -10.53 6.19
N TRP A 325 3.63 -11.31 5.21
CA TRP A 325 4.58 -10.86 4.18
C TRP A 325 3.89 -10.04 3.09
N MET A 326 2.67 -10.40 2.71
CA MET A 326 1.91 -9.71 1.66
C MET A 326 1.46 -8.30 2.07
N ASN A 327 0.98 -8.15 3.31
CA ASN A 327 0.68 -6.82 3.88
C ASN A 327 1.95 -5.98 3.97
N THR A 328 3.07 -6.56 4.44
CA THR A 328 4.34 -5.82 4.52
C THR A 328 4.85 -5.41 3.13
N SER A 329 4.69 -6.22 2.08
CA SER A 329 5.15 -5.88 0.73
C SER A 329 4.32 -4.79 0.05
N ILE A 330 2.99 -4.80 0.25
CA ILE A 330 2.10 -3.75 -0.26
C ILE A 330 2.25 -2.49 0.57
N ASP A 331 2.37 -2.62 1.90
CA ASP A 331 2.66 -1.51 2.80
C ASP A 331 4.02 -0.90 2.49
N ILE A 332 5.08 -1.68 2.21
CA ILE A 332 6.39 -1.15 1.77
C ILE A 332 6.28 -0.45 0.41
N PHE A 333 5.50 -0.97 -0.53
CA PHE A 333 5.30 -0.32 -1.83
C PHE A 333 4.55 1.01 -1.70
N PHE A 334 3.46 1.04 -0.93
CA PHE A 334 2.75 2.28 -0.61
C PHE A 334 3.60 3.24 0.23
N PHE A 335 4.36 2.72 1.19
CA PHE A 335 5.31 3.47 2.02
C PHE A 335 6.41 4.11 1.17
N LEU A 336 6.96 3.41 0.18
CA LEU A 336 7.88 3.99 -0.80
C LEU A 336 7.21 5.07 -1.66
N CYS A 337 5.93 4.90 -2.02
CA CYS A 337 5.17 5.92 -2.76
C CYS A 337 4.78 7.14 -1.90
N THR A 338 4.66 7.00 -0.58
CA THR A 338 4.23 8.10 0.32
C THR A 338 5.38 8.76 1.09
N GLU A 339 6.43 8.02 1.47
CA GLU A 339 7.58 8.55 2.22
C GLU A 339 8.73 9.06 1.36
N ALA A 340 8.76 8.76 0.05
CA ALA A 340 9.71 9.43 -0.86
C ALA A 340 9.53 10.96 -0.87
N LYS A 341 8.38 11.46 -0.39
CA LYS A 341 8.10 12.89 -0.17
C LYS A 341 8.54 13.43 1.19
N VAL A 342 8.83 12.55 2.16
CA VAL A 342 9.15 12.91 3.55
C VAL A 342 10.64 12.75 3.83
N MET A 343 11.30 11.74 3.25
CA MET A 343 12.74 11.53 3.44
C MET A 343 13.63 12.62 2.81
N GLU A 344 13.14 13.37 1.81
CA GLU A 344 13.90 14.47 1.20
C GLU A 344 14.01 15.70 2.13
N GLU A 345 13.29 15.74 3.26
CA GLU A 345 13.23 16.89 4.19
C GLU A 345 13.84 16.61 5.58
N THR A 346 14.37 15.41 5.86
CA THR A 346 14.88 15.05 7.21
C THR A 346 16.36 14.70 7.32
N ASP A 347 17.13 14.67 6.23
CA ASP A 347 18.59 14.46 6.31
C ASP A 347 19.36 15.79 6.39
N SER A 348 19.06 16.57 7.43
CA SER A 348 20.05 17.44 8.05
C SER A 348 19.72 17.58 9.54
N ASN A 349 20.65 17.23 10.41
CA ASN A 349 20.60 17.30 11.88
C ASN A 349 19.74 16.23 12.60
N ARG A 350 20.35 15.11 13.01
CA ARG A 350 20.94 14.98 14.35
C ARG A 350 21.51 13.59 14.62
N SER A 351 22.65 13.65 15.30
CA SER A 351 23.41 12.59 15.91
C SER A 351 22.82 12.14 17.26
N PHE A 352 23.27 10.95 17.69
CA PHE A 352 23.18 10.35 19.04
C PHE A 352 21.82 9.81 19.52
N PHE A 353 21.74 8.50 19.72
CA PHE A 353 21.76 7.92 21.08
C PHE A 353 22.33 6.49 21.07
N LYS A 354 23.48 6.35 21.74
CA LYS A 354 24.02 5.13 22.33
C LYS A 354 23.20 4.85 23.59
N THR A 355 22.69 3.62 23.77
CA THR A 355 22.54 3.03 25.11
C THR A 355 22.63 1.50 25.03
N GLU A 356 23.82 1.01 25.33
CA GLU A 356 24.17 -0.27 26.00
C GLU A 356 23.36 -0.40 27.31
N ILE A 357 22.74 -1.52 27.73
CA ILE A 357 23.21 -2.78 28.36
C ILE A 357 21.93 -3.30 29.10
N ARG A 358 21.56 -4.59 29.14
CA ARG A 358 22.27 -5.77 29.66
C ARG A 358 22.24 -6.95 28.72
#